data_AF-A0A2H5ZIN3-F1
#
_entry.id   AF-A0A2H5ZIN3-F1
#
_cell.length_a   1.000
_cell.length_b   1.000
_cell.length_c   1.000
_cell.angle_alpha   90.00
_cell.angle_beta   90.00
_cell.angle_gamma   90.00
#
_symmetry.space_group_name_H-M   'P 1'
#
loop_
_entity.id
_entity.type
_entity.pdbx_description
1 polymer ?
#
loop_
_entity_poly.entity_id
_entity_poly.type
_entity_poly.pdbx_seq_one_letter_code
_entity_poly.pdbx_strand_id
1 'polypeptide(L)'
;MRLARLFGAVVLFLLATGQAVRSDASELEEPEWLAGAILRQSEVLHLSAEQRGQVEQILRRAQSTWRALTERMAAAERDASASGRSDWSALAQERGRLRVLADRDALRVLDPEQRVRWRELRARREQ
;
A
#
# COMPACT_ATOMS: atom_id res chain seq x y z
N MET A 1 -20.11 -29.97 15.55
CA MET A 1 -19.46 -29.19 16.63
C MET A 1 -17.95 -29.46 16.60
N ARG A 2 -17.16 -28.37 16.64
CA ARG A 2 -15.69 -28.30 16.84
C ARG A 2 -14.78 -28.54 15.61
N LEU A 3 -14.82 -27.58 14.69
CA LEU A 3 -13.69 -27.17 13.84
C LEU A 3 -12.99 -25.99 14.53
N ALA A 4 -11.82 -26.21 15.13
CA ALA A 4 -10.85 -25.16 15.48
C ALA A 4 -9.68 -25.80 16.22
N ARG A 5 -8.56 -26.09 15.52
CA ARG A 5 -7.21 -26.23 16.12
C ARG A 5 -6.08 -26.55 15.13
N LEU A 6 -6.21 -26.26 13.84
CA LEU A 6 -5.12 -26.50 12.87
C LEU A 6 -4.33 -25.24 12.45
N PHE A 7 -4.72 -24.04 12.91
CA PHE A 7 -3.99 -22.81 12.57
C PHE A 7 -2.75 -22.53 13.44
N GLY A 8 -2.61 -23.18 14.60
CA GLY A 8 -1.48 -22.95 15.51
C GLY A 8 -0.18 -23.66 15.13
N ALA A 9 -0.23 -24.69 14.29
CA ALA A 9 0.93 -25.53 13.99
C ALA A 9 1.79 -25.00 12.82
N VAL A 10 1.19 -24.26 11.88
CA VAL A 10 1.92 -23.73 10.71
C VAL A 10 2.85 -22.59 11.11
N VAL A 11 2.41 -21.72 12.02
CA VAL A 11 3.22 -20.57 12.49
C VAL A 11 4.43 -21.03 13.31
N LEU A 12 4.31 -22.13 14.06
CA LEU A 12 5.40 -22.68 14.88
C LEU A 12 6.36 -23.58 14.08
N PHE A 13 5.90 -24.24 13.01
CA PHE A 13 6.78 -25.04 12.16
C PHE A 13 7.71 -24.17 11.28
N LEU A 14 7.26 -22.97 10.89
CA LEU A 14 8.06 -22.01 10.12
C LEU A 14 9.24 -21.39 10.90
N LEU A 15 9.19 -21.42 12.24
CA LEU A 15 10.28 -20.93 13.08
C LEU A 15 11.43 -21.94 13.22
N ALA A 16 11.21 -23.22 12.94
CA ALA A 16 12.17 -24.30 13.19
C ALA A 16 13.04 -24.66 11.98
N THR A 17 12.63 -24.34 10.76
CA THR A 17 13.32 -24.85 9.55
C THR A 17 14.39 -23.94 9.00
N GLY A 18 14.59 -22.72 9.52
CA GLY A 18 15.58 -21.80 8.96
C GLY A 18 15.42 -21.60 7.45
N GLN A 19 14.22 -21.89 6.91
CA GLN A 19 13.90 -21.58 5.54
C GLN A 19 13.70 -20.09 5.52
N ALA A 20 14.76 -19.39 5.11
CA ALA A 20 14.62 -18.11 4.48
C ALA A 20 13.42 -18.24 3.53
N VAL A 21 12.31 -17.63 3.92
CA VAL A 21 11.34 -17.11 2.96
C VAL A 21 12.18 -16.12 2.19
N ARG A 22 12.93 -16.62 1.19
CA ARG A 22 13.44 -15.84 0.08
C ARG A 22 12.17 -15.36 -0.57
N SER A 23 11.66 -14.26 -0.02
CA SER A 23 10.67 -13.45 -0.66
C SER A 23 11.32 -13.09 -1.97
N ASP A 24 10.88 -13.71 -3.06
CA ASP A 24 11.19 -13.22 -4.38
C ASP A 24 10.79 -11.74 -4.38
N ALA A 25 11.76 -10.86 -4.16
CA ALA A 25 11.60 -9.42 -4.03
C ALA A 25 11.10 -8.76 -5.34
N SER A 26 10.71 -9.59 -6.31
CA SER A 26 10.39 -9.31 -7.70
C SER A 26 8.88 -9.24 -7.99
N GLU A 27 8.00 -9.61 -7.05
CA GLU A 27 6.55 -9.54 -7.26
C GLU A 27 5.81 -8.86 -6.09
N LEU A 28 6.38 -7.78 -5.54
CA LEU A 28 5.60 -6.90 -4.68
C LEU A 28 4.67 -6.07 -5.56
N GLU A 29 3.46 -6.59 -5.79
CA GLU A 29 2.37 -5.93 -6.52
C GLU A 29 2.23 -4.47 -6.04
N GLU A 30 2.29 -3.52 -6.98
CA GLU A 30 2.06 -2.11 -6.63
C GLU A 30 0.66 -1.97 -6.04
N PRO A 31 0.49 -1.31 -4.87
CA PRO A 31 -0.82 -1.22 -4.24
C PRO A 31 -1.75 -0.38 -5.12
N GLU A 32 -3.03 -0.74 -5.13
CA GLU A 32 -4.04 0.05 -5.82
C GLU A 32 -4.25 1.39 -5.09
N TRP A 33 -3.65 2.45 -5.62
CA TRP A 33 -3.71 3.79 -5.02
C TRP A 33 -5.10 4.42 -5.09
N LEU A 34 -5.53 5.07 -4.00
CA LEU A 34 -6.79 5.83 -3.99
C LEU A 34 -6.79 6.94 -5.02
N ALA A 35 -5.65 7.63 -5.20
CA ALA A 35 -5.48 8.62 -6.25
C ALA A 35 -5.77 8.05 -7.65
N GLY A 36 -5.30 6.83 -7.94
CA GLY A 36 -5.60 6.15 -9.20
C GLY A 36 -7.10 5.83 -9.35
N ALA A 37 -7.75 5.41 -8.26
CA ALA A 37 -9.18 5.14 -8.27
C ALA A 37 -10.02 6.42 -8.47
N ILE A 38 -9.62 7.55 -7.87
CA ILE A 38 -10.23 8.87 -8.05
C ILE A 38 -10.09 9.34 -9.51
N LEU A 39 -8.90 9.22 -10.11
CA LEU A 39 -8.67 9.63 -11.51
C LEU A 39 -9.57 8.87 -12.49
N ARG A 40 -9.75 7.56 -12.28
CA ARG A 40 -10.68 6.73 -13.07
C ARG A 40 -12.16 7.13 -12.91
N GLN A 41 -12.50 7.94 -11.90
CA GLN A 41 -13.84 8.46 -11.68
C GLN A 41 -13.91 9.98 -11.88
N SER A 42 -12.90 10.57 -12.54
CA SER A 42 -12.76 12.02 -12.61
C SER A 42 -13.94 12.72 -13.29
N GLU A 43 -14.59 12.08 -14.26
CA GLU A 43 -15.79 12.59 -14.92
C GLU A 43 -17.00 12.60 -13.98
N VAL A 44 -17.25 11.50 -13.27
CA VAL A 44 -18.37 11.36 -12.32
C VAL A 44 -18.19 12.27 -11.10
N LEU A 45 -16.95 12.47 -10.66
CA LEU A 45 -16.61 13.40 -9.60
C LEU A 45 -16.55 14.86 -10.07
N HIS A 46 -16.65 15.11 -11.38
CA HIS A 46 -16.50 16.43 -11.99
C HIS A 46 -15.23 17.15 -11.52
N LEU A 47 -14.08 16.47 -11.55
CA LEU A 47 -12.81 17.08 -11.15
C LEU A 47 -12.44 18.22 -12.10
N SER A 48 -12.03 19.36 -11.53
CA SER A 48 -11.40 20.42 -12.31
C SER A 48 -10.07 19.96 -12.89
N ALA A 49 -9.56 20.65 -13.92
CA ALA A 49 -8.24 20.37 -14.48
C ALA A 49 -7.13 20.49 -13.41
N GLU A 50 -7.25 21.46 -12.51
CA GLU A 50 -6.33 21.64 -11.39
C GLU A 50 -6.39 20.47 -10.41
N GLN A 51 -7.60 20.09 -9.97
CA GLN A 51 -7.79 18.94 -9.07
C GLN A 51 -7.23 17.65 -9.69
N ARG A 52 -7.50 17.42 -10.98
CA ARG A 52 -6.94 16.26 -11.71
C ARG A 52 -5.41 16.28 -11.68
N GLY A 53 -4.79 17.42 -11.99
CA GLY A 53 -3.33 17.57 -11.95
C GLY A 53 -2.73 17.31 -10.56
N GLN A 54 -3.40 17.79 -9.50
CA GLN A 54 -2.98 17.53 -8.11
C GLN A 54 -3.08 16.04 -7.76
N VAL A 55 -4.18 15.36 -8.10
CA VAL A 55 -4.35 13.92 -7.84
C VAL A 55 -3.31 13.10 -8.61
N GLU A 56 -3.01 13.44 -9.86
CA GLU A 56 -1.95 12.81 -10.65
C GLU A 56 -0.56 12.99 -10.03
N GLN A 57 -0.25 14.18 -9.52
CA GLN A 57 1.02 14.43 -8.84
C GLN A 57 1.15 13.59 -7.56
N ILE A 58 0.07 13.46 -6.79
CA ILE A 58 0.02 12.59 -5.60
C ILE A 58 0.27 11.14 -6.00
N LEU A 59 -0.39 10.64 -7.06
CA LEU A 59 -0.20 9.28 -7.56
C LEU A 59 1.26 9.01 -7.97
N ARG A 60 1.84 9.89 -8.81
CA ARG A 60 3.24 9.75 -9.25
C ARG A 60 4.22 9.75 -8.08
N ARG A 61 4.02 10.64 -7.11
CA ARG A 61 4.87 10.71 -5.90
C ARG A 61 4.74 9.45 -5.05
N ALA A 62 3.52 8.95 -4.85
CA ALA A 62 3.27 7.74 -4.08
C ALA A 62 3.94 6.51 -4.73
N GLN A 63 3.78 6.33 -6.05
CA GLN A 63 4.42 5.25 -6.80
C GLN A 63 5.95 5.34 -6.76
N SER A 64 6.51 6.53 -7.00
CA SER A 64 7.96 6.74 -6.93
C SER A 64 8.52 6.43 -5.53
N THR A 65 7.84 6.87 -4.48
CA THR A 65 8.26 6.63 -3.10
C THR A 65 8.13 5.15 -2.73
N TRP A 66 7.07 4.48 -3.20
CA TRP A 66 6.87 3.04 -2.99
C TRP A 66 8.00 2.21 -3.60
N ARG A 67 8.41 2.52 -4.84
CA ARG A 67 9.53 1.84 -5.51
C ARG A 67 10.83 2.04 -4.73
N ALA A 68 11.14 3.29 -4.36
CA ALA A 68 12.34 3.58 -3.58
C ALA A 68 12.36 2.86 -2.22
N LEU A 69 11.21 2.78 -1.52
CA LEU A 69 11.11 2.02 -0.27
C LEU A 69 11.27 0.52 -0.50
N THR A 70 10.69 -0.01 -1.57
CA THR A 70 10.80 -1.43 -1.93
C THR A 70 12.24 -1.83 -2.24
N GLU A 71 12.96 -0.99 -2.98
CA GLU A 71 14.40 -1.16 -3.24
C GLU A 71 15.23 -1.13 -1.95
N ARG A 72 14.97 -0.15 -1.06
CA ARG A 72 15.62 -0.06 0.25
C ARG A 72 15.34 -1.28 1.12
N MET A 73 14.11 -1.79 1.11
CA MET A 73 13.74 -3.00 1.87
C MET A 73 14.47 -4.23 1.33
N ALA A 74 14.55 -4.41 0.01
CA ALA A 74 15.29 -5.49 -0.61
C ALA A 74 16.80 -5.42 -0.32
N ALA A 75 17.37 -4.21 -0.24
CA ALA A 75 18.75 -4.00 0.19
C ALA A 75 18.95 -4.35 1.66
N ALA A 76 18.07 -3.86 2.55
CA ALA A 76 18.14 -4.15 3.99
C ALA A 76 18.01 -5.64 4.31
N GLU A 77 17.22 -6.40 3.54
CA GLU A 77 17.10 -7.85 3.69
C GLU A 77 18.42 -8.59 3.36
N ARG A 78 19.12 -8.14 2.30
CA ARG A 78 20.45 -8.66 1.95
C ARG A 78 21.48 -8.31 3.03
N ASP A 79 21.47 -7.08 3.53
CA ASP A 79 22.44 -6.60 4.52
C ASP A 79 22.21 -7.18 5.92
N ALA A 80 20.96 -7.43 6.32
CA ALA A 80 20.62 -8.10 7.57
C ALA A 80 21.15 -9.53 7.61
N SER A 81 21.12 -10.22 6.47
CA SER A 81 21.70 -11.56 6.32
C SER A 81 23.23 -11.56 6.51
N ALA A 82 23.90 -10.44 6.23
CA ALA A 82 25.36 -10.30 6.36
C ALA A 82 25.81 -9.73 7.72
N SER A 83 25.04 -8.83 8.32
CA SER A 83 25.45 -8.01 9.47
C SER A 83 24.67 -8.26 10.77
N GLY A 84 23.56 -9.01 10.72
CA GLY A 84 22.69 -9.29 11.87
C GLY A 84 21.88 -8.10 12.39
N ARG A 85 21.99 -6.91 11.78
CA ARG A 85 21.17 -5.73 12.07
C ARG A 85 20.17 -5.50 10.95
N SER A 86 18.93 -5.16 11.29
CA SER A 86 17.86 -5.01 10.31
C SER A 86 17.05 -3.73 10.52
N ASP A 87 17.15 -2.82 9.56
CA ASP A 87 16.28 -1.62 9.46
C ASP A 87 14.93 -1.94 8.81
N TRP A 88 14.67 -3.22 8.52
CA TRP A 88 13.50 -3.65 7.77
C TRP A 88 12.18 -3.23 8.43
N SER A 89 12.10 -3.27 9.76
CA SER A 89 10.89 -2.88 10.50
C SER A 89 10.57 -1.39 10.34
N ALA A 90 11.57 -0.53 10.34
CA ALA A 90 11.41 0.91 10.12
C ALA A 90 10.96 1.19 8.68
N LEU A 91 11.57 0.53 7.69
CA LEU A 91 11.19 0.67 6.28
C LEU A 91 9.76 0.15 6.01
N ALA A 92 9.37 -0.96 6.64
CA ALA A 92 8.00 -1.47 6.56
C ALA A 92 6.99 -0.48 7.14
N GLN A 93 7.32 0.17 8.27
CA GLN A 93 6.48 1.24 8.85
C GLN A 93 6.40 2.47 7.95
N GLU A 94 7.52 2.92 7.37
CA GLU A 94 7.55 4.02 6.38
C GLU A 94 6.62 3.70 5.20
N ARG A 95 6.68 2.47 4.70
CA ARG A 95 5.84 2.00 3.59
C ARG A 95 4.35 1.97 3.95
N GLY A 96 4.00 1.50 5.15
CA GLY A 96 2.63 1.58 5.66
C GLY A 96 2.13 3.03 5.83
N ARG A 97 3.00 3.92 6.32
CA ARG A 97 2.68 5.34 6.49
C ARG A 97 2.47 6.05 5.15
N LEU A 98 3.26 5.71 4.12
CA LEU A 98 3.09 6.25 2.77
C LEU A 98 1.66 6.02 2.26
N ARG A 99 1.12 4.81 2.48
CA ARG A 99 -0.25 4.47 2.07
C ARG A 99 -1.28 5.43 2.66
N VAL A 100 -1.26 5.58 3.98
CA VAL A 100 -2.20 6.43 4.71
C VAL A 100 -2.08 7.90 4.28
N LEU A 101 -0.84 8.39 4.12
CA LEU A 101 -0.60 9.78 3.73
C LEU A 101 -1.06 10.07 2.30
N ALA A 102 -0.72 9.21 1.34
CA ALA A 102 -1.13 9.37 -0.05
C ALA A 102 -2.65 9.35 -0.21
N ASP A 103 -3.34 8.44 0.49
CA ASP A 103 -4.81 8.35 0.44
C ASP A 103 -5.46 9.58 1.09
N ARG A 104 -4.95 10.02 2.24
CA ARG A 104 -5.41 11.25 2.89
C ARG A 104 -5.24 12.47 1.98
N ASP A 105 -4.08 12.60 1.35
CA ASP A 105 -3.77 13.75 0.51
C ASP A 105 -4.64 13.74 -0.77
N ALA A 106 -4.90 12.57 -1.36
CA ALA A 106 -5.82 12.44 -2.50
C ALA A 106 -7.26 12.86 -2.14
N LEU A 107 -7.75 12.49 -0.95
CA LEU A 107 -9.07 12.92 -0.49
C LEU A 107 -9.16 14.42 -0.18
N ARG A 108 -8.04 15.07 0.19
CA ARG A 108 -8.00 16.51 0.49
C ARG A 108 -8.11 17.38 -0.76
N VAL A 109 -7.79 16.85 -1.93
CA VAL A 109 -8.00 17.54 -3.21
C VAL A 109 -9.49 17.66 -3.54
N LEU A 110 -10.30 16.73 -3.03
CA LEU A 110 -11.74 16.71 -3.27
C LEU A 110 -12.49 17.68 -2.35
N ASP A 111 -13.40 18.43 -2.94
CA ASP A 111 -14.33 19.28 -2.20
C ASP A 111 -15.32 18.42 -1.38
N PRO A 112 -15.99 18.98 -0.35
CA PRO A 112 -16.90 18.22 0.49
C PRO A 112 -17.96 17.43 -0.28
N GLU A 113 -18.57 18.01 -1.32
CA GLU A 113 -19.57 17.34 -2.15
C GLU A 113 -18.98 16.18 -2.95
N GLN A 114 -17.80 16.37 -3.54
CA GLN A 114 -17.09 15.33 -4.28
C GLN A 114 -16.71 14.16 -3.35
N ARG A 115 -16.34 14.44 -2.09
CA ARG A 115 -16.09 13.40 -1.07
C ARG A 115 -17.35 12.62 -0.71
N VAL A 116 -18.53 13.25 -0.71
CA VAL A 116 -19.81 12.55 -0.53
C VAL A 116 -20.06 11.61 -1.71
N ARG A 117 -19.98 12.14 -2.95
CA ARG A 117 -20.16 11.34 -4.18
C ARG A 117 -19.17 10.18 -4.25
N TRP A 118 -17.92 10.40 -3.88
CA TRP A 118 -16.90 9.34 -3.81
C TRP A 118 -17.29 8.21 -2.85
N ARG A 119 -17.78 8.55 -1.65
CA ARG A 119 -18.25 7.54 -0.68
C ARG A 119 -19.43 6.73 -1.22
N GLU A 120 -20.37 7.39 -1.89
CA GLU A 120 -21.51 6.70 -2.52
C GLU A 120 -21.07 5.77 -3.66
N LEU A 121 -20.15 6.21 -4.51
CA LEU A 121 -19.57 5.37 -5.57
C LEU A 121 -18.88 4.13 -5.00
N ARG A 122 -18.13 4.28 -3.90
CA ARG A 122 -17.48 3.17 -3.21
C ARG A 122 -18.50 2.19 -2.64
N ALA A 123 -19.52 2.68 -1.94
CA ALA A 123 -20.56 1.84 -1.34
C ALA A 123 -21.31 0.99 -2.39
N ARG A 124 -21.54 1.52 -3.59
CA ARG A 124 -22.20 0.80 -4.69
C ARG A 124 -21.37 -0.34 -5.29
N ARG A 125 -20.03 -0.32 -5.16
CA ARG A 125 -19.15 -1.38 -5.67
C ARG A 125 -19.00 -2.57 -4.73
N GLU A 126 -19.39 -2.39 -3.46
CA GLU A 126 -19.28 -3.40 -2.41
C GLU A 126 -20.59 -4.22 -2.27
N GLN A 127 -21.60 -3.94 -3.10
CA GLN A 127 -22.87 -4.65 -3.22
C GLN A 127 -22.85 -5.58 -4.43
#